data_AF-A0A6A2Z570-F1
#
_entry.id   AF-A0A6A2Z570-F1
#
_cell.length_a   1.000
_cell.length_b   1.000
_cell.length_c   1.000
_cell.angle_alpha   90.00
_cell.angle_beta   90.00
_cell.angle_gamma   90.00
#
_symmetry.space_group_name_H-M   'P 1'
#
loop_
_entity.id
_entity.type
_entity.pdbx_description
1 polymer ?
#
loop_
_entity_poly.entity_id
_entity_poly.type
_entity_poly.pdbx_seq_one_letter_code
_entity_poly.pdbx_strand_id
1 'polypeptide(L)'
;MRSPCSLKQEFLKKWMIGLQRLKKNMSILERKKAIKLSADVAMASLRNDRACWSRALIAKAVNEGNNEKDIVEQIVKKVLPLTTVACKKRIRSKKILKMSCGRRRRCAAQATSRPTSIAKSLVRKRRRILKSLIPGGRVYE
;
A
#
# COMPACT_ATOMS: atom_id res chain seq x y z
N MET A 1 -1.76 -7.60 20.36
CA MET A 1 -0.68 -7.25 19.40
C MET A 1 0.48 -8.21 19.64
N ARG A 2 1.25 -8.63 18.62
CA ARG A 2 2.42 -9.50 18.87
C ARG A 2 3.44 -8.75 19.73
N SER A 3 4.13 -9.46 20.62
CA SER A 3 5.20 -8.86 21.41
C SER A 3 6.35 -8.41 20.49
N PRO A 4 6.99 -7.26 20.74
CA PRO A 4 8.04 -6.76 19.86
C PRO A 4 9.26 -7.70 19.81
N CYS A 5 9.52 -8.44 20.89
CA CYS A 5 10.61 -9.42 20.96
C CYS A 5 10.37 -10.62 20.04
N SER A 6 9.14 -11.16 20.00
CA SER A 6 8.79 -12.28 19.10
C SER A 6 8.87 -11.89 17.62
N LEU A 7 8.46 -10.66 17.27
CA LEU A 7 8.55 -10.16 15.90
C LEU A 7 10.00 -10.06 15.39
N LYS A 8 10.93 -9.57 16.23
CA LYS A 8 12.35 -9.50 15.88
C LYS A 8 12.94 -10.89 15.68
N GLN A 9 12.58 -11.84 16.55
CA GLN A 9 13.06 -13.21 16.43
C GLN A 9 12.52 -13.91 15.17
N GLU A 10 11.23 -13.74 14.85
CA GLU A 10 10.65 -14.24 13.61
C GLU A 10 11.31 -13.60 12.37
N PHE A 11 11.61 -12.30 12.43
CA PHE A 11 12.34 -11.60 11.36
C PHE A 11 13.70 -12.24 11.12
N LEU A 12 14.52 -12.38 12.17
CA LEU A 12 15.87 -12.94 12.07
C LEU A 12 15.84 -14.37 11.54
N LYS A 13 14.89 -15.20 12.01
CA LYS A 13 14.70 -16.56 11.50
C LYS A 13 14.42 -16.57 9.99
N LYS A 14 13.52 -15.70 9.53
CA LYS A 14 13.17 -15.58 8.10
C LYS A 14 14.31 -15.01 7.26
N TRP A 15 15.01 -14.02 7.78
CA TRP A 15 16.11 -13.37 7.07
C TRP A 15 17.32 -14.30 6.94
N MET A 16 17.65 -15.06 7.99
CA MET A 16 18.73 -16.05 7.97
C MET A 16 18.51 -17.11 6.88
N ILE A 17 17.28 -17.56 6.65
CA ILE A 17 16.94 -18.47 5.54
C ILE A 17 17.28 -17.83 4.19
N GLY A 18 16.98 -16.54 4.03
CA GLY A 18 17.31 -15.81 2.80
C GLY A 18 18.82 -15.66 2.58
N LEU A 19 19.56 -15.37 3.64
CA LEU A 19 21.02 -15.20 3.58
C LEU A 19 21.75 -16.51 3.25
N GLN A 20 21.30 -17.65 3.80
CA GLN A 20 21.88 -18.96 3.51
C GLN A 20 21.79 -19.37 2.02
N ARG A 21 20.88 -18.75 1.27
CA ARG A 21 20.66 -19.06 -0.16
C ARG A 21 21.30 -18.04 -1.11
N LEU A 22 22.01 -17.05 -0.58
CA LEU A 22 22.80 -16.15 -1.42
C LEU A 22 23.94 -16.92 -2.09
N LYS A 23 24.03 -16.82 -3.42
CA LYS A 23 25.13 -17.38 -4.20
C LYS A 23 26.45 -16.68 -3.83
N LYS A 24 27.52 -17.45 -3.65
CA LYS A 24 28.85 -16.92 -3.31
C LYS A 24 29.46 -16.09 -4.47
N ASN A 25 29.15 -16.49 -5.70
CA ASN A 25 29.71 -15.94 -6.95
C ASN A 25 28.84 -14.80 -7.51
N MET A 26 28.57 -13.78 -6.71
CA MET A 26 27.88 -12.56 -7.16
C MET A 26 28.83 -11.36 -7.10
N SER A 27 28.61 -10.38 -7.97
CA SER A 27 29.29 -9.09 -7.83
C SER A 27 28.92 -8.43 -6.49
N ILE A 28 29.76 -7.52 -5.99
CA ILE A 28 29.50 -6.82 -4.71
C ILE A 28 28.16 -6.05 -4.79
N LEU A 29 27.85 -5.48 -5.95
CA LEU A 29 26.61 -4.75 -6.18
C LEU A 29 25.39 -5.67 -6.12
N GLU A 30 25.44 -6.82 -6.79
CA GLU A 30 24.40 -7.85 -6.74
C GLU A 30 24.21 -8.37 -5.31
N ARG A 31 25.30 -8.63 -4.59
CA ARG A 31 25.25 -9.09 -3.20
C ARG A 31 24.52 -8.08 -2.32
N LYS A 32 24.81 -6.79 -2.46
CA LYS A 32 24.10 -5.72 -1.72
C LYS A 32 22.62 -5.69 -2.07
N LYS A 33 22.26 -5.80 -3.35
CA LYS A 33 20.86 -5.84 -3.81
C LYS A 33 20.13 -7.05 -3.24
N ALA A 34 20.72 -8.24 -3.32
CA ALA A 34 20.14 -9.48 -2.84
C ALA A 34 19.97 -9.49 -1.30
N ILE A 35 20.93 -8.93 -0.55
CA ILE A 35 20.79 -8.76 0.92
C ILE A 35 19.59 -7.84 1.22
N LYS A 36 19.48 -6.69 0.56
CA LYS A 36 18.36 -5.77 0.75
C LYS A 36 17.02 -6.44 0.44
N LEU A 37 16.92 -7.11 -0.70
CA LEU A 37 15.70 -7.80 -1.12
C LEU A 37 15.33 -8.92 -0.16
N SER A 38 16.29 -9.70 0.33
CA SER A 38 16.04 -10.75 1.34
C SER A 38 15.44 -10.18 2.64
N ALA A 39 15.91 -9.00 3.08
CA ALA A 39 15.39 -8.32 4.25
C ALA A 39 13.96 -7.78 4.01
N ASP A 40 13.73 -7.16 2.84
CA ASP A 40 12.42 -6.64 2.44
C ASP A 40 11.36 -7.76 2.38
N VAL A 41 11.74 -8.91 1.81
CA VAL A 41 10.87 -10.09 1.70
C VAL A 41 10.60 -10.72 3.08
N ALA A 42 11.63 -10.83 3.94
CA ALA A 42 11.45 -11.30 5.31
C ALA A 42 10.48 -10.39 6.09
N MET A 43 10.64 -9.07 5.98
CA MET A 43 9.73 -8.08 6.59
C MET A 43 8.31 -8.17 6.03
N ALA A 44 8.16 -8.32 4.72
CA ALA A 44 6.87 -8.48 4.06
C ALA A 44 6.15 -9.75 4.55
N SER A 45 6.89 -10.86 4.69
CA SER A 45 6.37 -12.16 5.16
C SER A 45 5.86 -12.11 6.61
N LEU A 46 6.45 -11.30 7.50
CA LEU A 46 5.97 -11.16 8.89
C LEU A 46 4.59 -10.49 9.00
N ARG A 47 4.27 -9.63 8.03
CA ARG A 47 3.04 -8.84 8.05
C ARG A 47 1.81 -9.63 7.65
N ASN A 48 1.93 -10.94 7.39
CA ASN A 48 0.85 -11.90 7.15
C ASN A 48 -0.25 -11.30 6.27
N ASP A 49 0.10 -10.82 5.08
CA ASP A 49 -0.88 -10.41 4.08
C ASP A 49 -1.83 -9.26 4.45
N ARG A 50 -1.57 -8.57 5.58
CA ARG A 50 -2.40 -7.48 6.09
C ARG A 50 -2.17 -6.17 5.35
N ALA A 51 -0.97 -5.96 4.80
CA ALA A 51 -0.61 -4.76 4.07
C ALA A 51 -0.58 -5.03 2.56
N CYS A 52 -1.24 -4.18 1.76
CA CYS A 52 -1.18 -4.29 0.30
C CYS A 52 0.27 -4.17 -0.23
N TRP A 53 1.10 -3.37 0.45
CA TRP A 53 2.50 -3.19 0.09
C TRP A 53 3.36 -4.45 0.35
N SER A 54 3.05 -5.29 1.34
CA SER A 54 3.81 -6.53 1.56
C SER A 54 3.63 -7.52 0.40
N ARG A 55 2.41 -7.58 -0.15
CA ARG A 55 2.14 -8.40 -1.34
C ARG A 55 2.79 -7.84 -2.59
N ALA A 56 2.75 -6.52 -2.75
CA ALA A 56 3.40 -5.85 -3.88
C ALA A 56 4.91 -6.07 -3.87
N LEU A 57 5.56 -6.00 -2.70
CA LEU A 57 6.99 -6.27 -2.56
C LEU A 57 7.34 -7.72 -2.92
N ILE A 58 6.58 -8.70 -2.41
CA ILE A 58 6.79 -10.11 -2.75
C ILE A 58 6.58 -10.34 -4.25
N ALA A 59 5.49 -9.81 -4.83
CA ALA A 59 5.22 -9.94 -6.26
C ALA A 59 6.32 -9.29 -7.12
N LYS A 60 6.83 -8.12 -6.71
CA LYS A 60 7.95 -7.47 -7.38
C LYS A 60 9.19 -8.36 -7.36
N ALA A 61 9.56 -8.90 -6.20
CA ALA A 61 10.73 -9.76 -6.05
C ALA A 61 10.61 -11.09 -6.82
N VAL A 62 9.40 -11.62 -7.00
CA VAL A 62 9.13 -12.80 -7.86
C VAL A 62 9.26 -12.46 -9.34
N ASN A 63 8.87 -11.25 -9.75
CA ASN A 63 8.89 -10.83 -11.15
C ASN A 63 10.27 -10.31 -11.60
N GLU A 64 11.09 -9.83 -10.68
CA GLU A 64 12.50 -9.48 -10.92
C GLU A 64 13.24 -10.79 -11.25
N GLY A 65 13.44 -11.05 -12.55
CA GLY A 65 13.78 -12.34 -13.19
C GLY A 65 15.07 -13.04 -12.75
N ASN A 66 15.72 -12.59 -11.69
CA ASN A 66 17.06 -13.03 -11.29
C ASN A 66 17.01 -14.16 -10.25
N ASN A 67 18.21 -14.67 -9.92
CA ASN A 67 18.54 -15.70 -8.91
C ASN A 67 17.88 -15.54 -7.52
N GLU A 68 17.09 -14.48 -7.32
CA GLU A 68 16.43 -14.05 -6.11
C GLU A 68 15.04 -14.70 -5.94
N LYS A 69 14.48 -15.26 -7.02
CA LYS A 69 13.21 -16.02 -6.95
C LYS A 69 13.30 -17.18 -5.95
N ASP A 70 14.41 -17.92 -5.96
CA ASP A 70 14.63 -19.05 -5.04
C ASP A 70 14.63 -18.61 -3.56
N ILE A 71 15.19 -17.42 -3.30
CA ILE A 71 15.23 -16.80 -1.98
C ILE A 71 13.80 -16.45 -1.53
N VAL A 72 13.03 -15.81 -2.40
CA VAL A 72 11.64 -15.43 -2.13
C VAL A 72 10.77 -16.66 -1.88
N GLU A 73 10.88 -17.67 -2.74
CA GLU A 73 10.11 -18.89 -2.62
C GLU A 73 10.38 -19.60 -1.30
N GLN A 74 11.62 -19.69 -0.81
CA GLN A 74 11.87 -20.38 0.45
C GLN A 74 11.44 -19.58 1.69
N ILE A 75 11.62 -18.26 1.69
CA ILE A 75 11.15 -17.41 2.80
C ILE A 75 9.62 -17.45 2.90
N VAL A 76 8.93 -17.57 1.76
CA VAL A 76 7.47 -17.62 1.68
C VAL A 76 6.94 -19.05 1.90
N LYS A 77 7.44 -20.06 1.16
CA LYS A 77 6.98 -21.47 1.21
C LYS A 77 7.17 -22.13 2.58
N LYS A 78 8.27 -21.83 3.31
CA LYS A 78 8.47 -22.41 4.66
C LYS A 78 7.49 -21.90 5.71
N VAL A 79 6.74 -20.83 5.44
CA VAL A 79 5.93 -20.15 6.47
C VAL A 79 4.47 -19.97 6.05
N LEU A 80 4.17 -20.05 4.75
CA LEU A 80 2.80 -20.04 4.23
C LEU A 80 2.73 -21.03 3.06
N PRO A 81 1.78 -21.99 3.05
CA PRO A 81 1.50 -22.71 1.81
C PRO A 81 1.15 -21.65 0.78
N LEU A 82 1.81 -21.74 -0.38
CA LEU A 82 1.68 -20.80 -1.49
C LEU A 82 0.21 -20.77 -1.93
N THR A 83 -0.61 -19.96 -1.24
CA THR A 83 -1.89 -19.54 -1.77
C THR A 83 -1.52 -18.67 -2.94
N THR A 84 -1.52 -19.29 -4.10
CA THR A 84 -1.70 -18.70 -5.42
C THR A 84 -1.92 -17.20 -5.32
N VAL A 85 -1.03 -16.45 -5.97
CA VAL A 85 -1.16 -15.02 -6.24
C VAL A 85 -2.32 -14.77 -7.21
N ALA A 86 -3.43 -15.49 -7.05
CA ALA A 86 -4.72 -14.98 -7.43
C ALA A 86 -5.01 -13.87 -6.44
N CYS A 87 -5.00 -12.63 -6.91
CA CYS A 87 -5.88 -11.60 -6.38
C CYS A 87 -7.30 -12.19 -6.39
N LYS A 88 -7.65 -12.98 -5.37
CA LYS A 88 -9.04 -13.29 -5.07
C LYS A 88 -9.63 -11.92 -4.85
N LYS A 89 -10.33 -11.41 -5.87
CA LYS A 89 -11.31 -10.34 -5.76
C LYS A 89 -12.13 -10.75 -4.56
N ARG A 90 -11.78 -10.23 -3.38
CA ARG A 90 -12.43 -10.64 -2.15
C ARG A 90 -13.88 -10.34 -2.44
N ILE A 91 -14.71 -11.39 -2.48
CA ILE A 91 -16.16 -11.24 -2.45
C ILE A 91 -16.44 -10.64 -1.07
N ARG A 92 -16.21 -9.34 -0.95
CA ARG A 92 -16.62 -8.54 0.20
C ARG A 92 -18.12 -8.52 0.07
N SER A 93 -18.81 -9.00 1.11
CA SER A 93 -20.25 -8.87 1.23
C SER A 93 -20.67 -7.46 0.79
N LYS A 94 -21.70 -7.36 -0.07
CA LYS A 94 -22.19 -6.10 -0.64
C LYS A 94 -22.36 -4.99 0.43
N LYS A 95 -22.57 -5.38 1.69
CA LYS A 95 -22.67 -4.52 2.88
C LYS A 95 -21.41 -3.68 3.16
N ILE A 96 -20.21 -4.24 3.04
CA ILE A 96 -18.95 -3.49 3.27
C ILE A 96 -18.69 -2.52 2.12
N LEU A 97 -18.95 -2.93 0.88
CA LEU A 97 -18.87 -2.03 -0.28
C LEU A 97 -19.86 -0.87 -0.17
N LYS A 98 -21.10 -1.06 0.28
CA LYS A 98 -22.05 0.05 0.48
C LYS A 98 -21.49 1.12 1.44
N MET A 99 -20.83 0.72 2.54
CA MET A 99 -20.26 1.69 3.47
C MET A 99 -19.00 2.39 2.93
N SER A 100 -18.07 1.67 2.30
CA SER A 100 -16.85 2.28 1.75
C SER A 100 -17.10 3.07 0.46
N CYS A 101 -18.02 2.61 -0.40
CA CYS A 101 -18.41 3.29 -1.63
C CYS A 101 -19.36 4.45 -1.37
N GLY A 102 -20.21 4.42 -0.33
CA GLY A 102 -21.01 5.58 0.07
C GLY A 102 -20.14 6.74 0.57
N ARG A 103 -19.02 6.44 1.24
CA ARG A 103 -18.02 7.45 1.64
C ARG A 103 -17.18 7.92 0.46
N ARG A 104 -16.71 7.00 -0.41
CA ARG A 104 -15.97 7.36 -1.63
C ARG A 104 -16.82 8.07 -2.67
N ARG A 105 -18.11 7.76 -2.82
CA ARG A 105 -19.02 8.52 -3.72
C ARG A 105 -19.31 9.91 -3.19
N ARG A 106 -19.31 10.14 -1.88
CA ARG A 106 -19.36 11.51 -1.36
C ARG A 106 -18.10 12.32 -1.69
N CYS A 107 -16.92 11.68 -1.70
CA CYS A 107 -15.67 12.32 -2.15
C CYS A 107 -15.51 12.37 -3.68
N ALA A 108 -16.03 11.38 -4.43
CA ALA A 108 -15.90 11.28 -5.88
C ALA A 108 -17.01 12.02 -6.64
N ALA A 109 -18.20 12.17 -6.05
CA ALA A 109 -19.21 13.12 -6.53
C ALA A 109 -18.75 14.58 -6.33
N GLN A 110 -17.77 14.82 -5.46
CA GLN A 110 -17.03 16.09 -5.42
C GLN A 110 -15.89 16.15 -6.45
N ALA A 111 -15.43 15.00 -6.97
CA ALA A 111 -14.34 14.92 -7.94
C ALA A 111 -14.80 14.97 -9.41
N THR A 112 -16.09 14.76 -9.69
CA THR A 112 -16.69 15.21 -10.95
C THR A 112 -17.09 16.67 -10.82
N SER A 113 -16.10 17.56 -10.69
CA SER A 113 -16.34 18.98 -10.87
C SER A 113 -16.69 19.20 -12.34
N ARG A 114 -17.98 19.16 -12.66
CA ARG A 114 -18.50 19.93 -13.79
C ARG A 114 -17.81 21.31 -13.73
N PRO A 115 -17.28 21.86 -14.84
CA PRO A 115 -16.65 23.19 -14.86
C PRO A 115 -17.47 24.27 -14.14
N THR A 116 -18.79 24.07 -14.05
CA THR A 116 -19.74 24.91 -13.34
C THR A 116 -19.57 24.95 -11.82
N SER A 117 -19.02 23.93 -11.13
CA SER A 117 -18.88 23.97 -9.66
C SER A 117 -17.74 24.88 -9.21
N ILE A 118 -16.62 24.87 -9.94
CA ILE A 118 -15.48 25.77 -9.73
C ILE A 118 -15.90 27.21 -10.07
N ALA A 119 -16.57 27.40 -11.22
CA ALA A 119 -17.12 28.71 -11.59
C ALA A 119 -18.10 29.26 -10.53
N LYS A 120 -19.03 28.44 -10.04
CA LYS A 120 -19.96 28.82 -8.96
C LYS A 120 -19.23 29.17 -7.65
N SER A 121 -18.19 28.43 -7.30
CA SER A 121 -17.35 28.70 -6.12
C SER A 121 -16.64 30.05 -6.24
N LEU A 122 -16.04 30.34 -7.39
CA LEU A 122 -15.36 31.61 -7.66
C LEU A 122 -16.33 32.79 -7.63
N VAL A 123 -17.50 32.67 -8.24
CA VAL A 123 -18.55 33.70 -8.22
C VAL A 123 -19.03 33.96 -6.78
N ARG A 124 -19.25 32.92 -5.97
CA ARG A 124 -19.63 33.07 -4.56
C ARG A 124 -18.54 33.76 -3.73
N LYS A 125 -17.26 33.48 -4.00
CA LYS A 125 -16.13 34.15 -3.33
C LYS A 125 -16.06 35.64 -3.69
N ARG A 126 -16.11 35.97 -4.99
CA ARG A 126 -16.10 37.36 -5.47
C ARG A 126 -17.29 38.15 -4.94
N ARG A 127 -18.49 37.57 -4.93
CA ARG A 127 -19.69 38.20 -4.36
C ARG A 127 -19.53 38.51 -2.87
N ARG A 128 -18.93 37.59 -2.09
CA ARG A 128 -18.67 37.83 -0.66
C ARG A 128 -17.71 39.00 -0.43
N ILE A 129 -16.65 39.10 -1.23
CA ILE A 129 -15.71 40.23 -1.18
C ILE A 129 -16.45 41.53 -1.52
N LEU A 130 -17.23 41.54 -2.60
CA LEU A 130 -17.98 42.73 -3.01
C LEU A 130 -19.00 43.17 -1.95
N LYS A 131 -19.74 42.23 -1.36
CA LYS A 131 -20.65 42.49 -0.23
C LYS A 131 -19.93 43.04 0.99
N SER A 132 -18.67 42.68 1.21
CA SER A 132 -17.88 43.20 2.34
C SER A 132 -17.28 44.58 2.12
N LEU A 133 -17.23 45.07 0.87
CA LEU A 133 -16.75 46.42 0.56
C LEU A 133 -17.79 47.50 0.88
N ILE A 134 -19.07 47.14 0.95
CA ILE A 134 -20.14 48.06 1.31
C ILE A 134 -20.43 47.90 2.82
N PRO A 135 -20.28 48.96 3.63
CA PRO A 135 -20.67 48.93 5.04
C PRO A 135 -22.13 48.47 5.18
N GLY A 136 -22.36 47.36 5.88
CA GLY A 136 -23.70 46.77 6.09
C GLY A 136 -24.10 45.62 5.14
N GLY A 137 -23.28 45.24 4.16
CA GLY A 137 -23.63 44.22 3.14
C GLY A 137 -23.64 42.74 3.60
N ARG A 138 -23.44 42.46 4.90
CA ARG A 138 -23.49 41.10 5.46
C ARG A 138 -24.83 40.87 6.15
N VAL A 139 -25.81 40.37 5.40
CA VAL A 139 -26.99 39.75 6.00
C VAL A 139 -26.66 38.27 6.23
N TYR A 140 -26.83 37.79 7.46
CA TYR A 140 -26.57 36.41 7.87
C TYR A 140 -27.50 35.46 7.09
N GLU A 141 -26.91 34.52 6.34
CA GLU A 141 -27.59 33.34 5.76
C GLU A 141 -27.39 32.12 6.68
#